data_AF-K1TCT4-F1
#
_entry.id   AF-K1TCT4-F1
#
_cell.length_a   1.000
_cell.length_b   1.000
_cell.length_c   1.000
_cell.angle_alpha   90.00
_cell.angle_beta   90.00
_cell.angle_gamma   90.00
#
_symmetry.space_group_name_H-M   'P 1'
#
loop_
_entity.id
_entity.type
_entity.pdbx_description
1 polymer ?
#
loop_
_entity_poly.entity_id
_entity_poly.type
_entity_poly.pdbx_seq_one_letter_code
_entity_poly.pdbx_strand_id
1 'polypeptide(L)'
;TGLFKGNLQVMVGRLYDEPQYASKRDSGFSLFYMAINIGAMFAPTAAIKIMKWAQESLSVSVEDSYHFAFAVACASLILSIAIYYAFSFTYKHVLASETKSKDDKTSAKETNELSKAETKERIICLCLVFAVVIFFWMAFHQNGNTLTLFARDYTQKTSEGLQSMAFDVTNLVACIFVVYGCFGLAQSKTGKGKGISLGVIVAAIAFLFYKYSNLEGAVDVEAPIFQQFNPCYVVALTPVSVAL
;
A
#
# COMPACT_ATOMS: atom_id res chain seq x y z
N THR A 1 13.65 -3.26 4.70
CA THR A 1 13.07 -2.22 3.81
C THR A 1 14.10 -1.37 3.05
N GLY A 2 15.38 -1.33 3.44
CA GLY A 2 16.37 -0.41 2.85
C GLY A 2 16.75 -0.65 1.37
N LEU A 3 16.97 -1.91 0.96
CA LEU A 3 17.50 -2.21 -0.39
C LEU A 3 16.45 -2.11 -1.52
N PHE A 4 15.16 -2.22 -1.21
CA PHE A 4 14.10 -2.29 -2.22
C PHE A 4 13.35 -0.96 -2.34
N LYS A 5 12.91 -0.38 -1.22
CA LYS A 5 12.04 0.80 -1.21
C LYS A 5 12.72 2.05 -1.77
N GLY A 6 13.98 2.29 -1.40
CA GLY A 6 14.73 3.46 -1.88
C GLY A 6 15.07 3.36 -3.36
N ASN A 7 15.57 2.20 -3.80
CA ASN A 7 16.04 2.00 -5.18
C ASN A 7 14.90 2.03 -6.21
N LEU A 8 13.71 1.52 -5.86
CA LEU A 8 12.55 1.58 -6.76
C LEU A 8 12.05 3.00 -7.02
N GLN A 9 12.02 3.85 -5.98
CA GLN A 9 11.59 5.25 -6.16
C GLN A 9 12.56 6.02 -7.07
N VAL A 10 13.86 5.77 -6.92
CA VAL A 10 14.88 6.33 -7.81
C VAL A 10 14.69 5.83 -9.24
N MET A 11 14.44 4.53 -9.42
CA MET A 11 14.19 3.94 -10.75
C MET A 11 12.94 4.56 -11.41
N VAL A 12 11.85 4.77 -10.67
CA VAL A 12 10.64 5.42 -11.18
C VAL A 12 10.92 6.87 -11.56
N GLY A 13 11.68 7.61 -10.76
CA GLY A 13 12.05 8.99 -11.08
C GLY A 13 12.82 9.08 -12.40
N ARG A 14 13.81 8.20 -12.57
CA ARG A 14 14.67 8.18 -13.76
C ARG A 14 13.97 7.83 -15.07
N LEU A 15 12.82 7.14 -15.02
CA LEU A 15 11.99 6.92 -16.22
C LEU A 15 11.55 8.23 -16.89
N TYR A 16 11.58 9.35 -16.15
CA TYR A 16 11.14 10.66 -16.61
C TYR A 16 12.27 11.69 -16.69
N ASP A 17 13.54 11.26 -16.66
CA ASP A 17 14.70 12.18 -16.71
C ASP A 17 14.90 12.80 -18.10
N GLU A 18 14.45 12.15 -19.18
CA GLU A 18 14.52 12.72 -20.51
C GLU A 18 13.60 13.94 -20.64
N PRO A 19 14.04 15.05 -21.29
CA PRO A 19 13.28 16.30 -21.36
C PRO A 19 11.85 16.14 -21.90
N GLN A 20 11.64 15.19 -22.81
CA GLN A 20 10.33 14.88 -23.39
C GLN A 20 9.34 14.26 -22.39
N TYR A 21 9.83 13.64 -21.31
CA TYR A 21 9.01 12.98 -20.29
C TYR A 21 8.99 13.70 -18.95
N ALA A 22 9.83 14.71 -18.74
CA ALA A 22 9.93 15.47 -17.48
C ALA A 22 8.58 16.00 -16.98
N SER A 23 7.71 16.46 -17.88
CA SER A 23 6.36 16.96 -17.54
C SER A 23 5.39 15.88 -17.01
N LYS A 24 5.73 14.59 -17.15
CA LYS A 24 4.91 13.46 -16.72
C LYS A 24 5.39 12.82 -15.43
N ARG A 25 6.50 13.29 -14.86
CA ARG A 25 7.11 12.71 -13.67
C ARG A 25 6.14 12.62 -12.49
N ASP A 26 5.42 13.70 -12.20
CA ASP A 26 4.52 13.77 -11.05
C ASP A 26 3.28 12.88 -11.25
N SER A 27 2.73 12.82 -12.47
CA SER A 27 1.68 11.86 -12.83
C SER A 27 2.17 10.41 -12.72
N GLY A 28 3.43 10.15 -13.10
CA GLY A 28 4.08 8.85 -12.97
C GLY A 28 4.23 8.40 -11.51
N PHE A 29 4.67 9.30 -10.63
CA PHE A 29 4.71 9.03 -9.19
C PHE A 29 3.31 8.82 -8.60
N SER A 30 2.31 9.59 -9.05
CA SER A 30 0.92 9.42 -8.62
C SER A 30 0.39 8.03 -8.98
N LEU A 31 0.67 7.55 -10.20
CA LEU A 31 0.30 6.19 -10.63
C LEU A 31 1.03 5.12 -9.81
N PHE A 32 2.32 5.32 -9.54
CA PHE A 32 3.11 4.42 -8.70
C PHE A 32 2.54 4.30 -7.29
N TYR A 33 2.21 5.42 -6.64
CA TYR A 33 1.57 5.42 -5.32
C TYR A 33 0.17 4.79 -5.36
N MET A 34 -0.61 5.03 -6.41
CA MET A 34 -1.92 4.39 -6.58
C MET A 34 -1.77 2.86 -6.66
N ALA A 35 -0.81 2.34 -7.44
CA ALA A 35 -0.59 0.91 -7.57
C ALA A 35 -0.19 0.24 -6.23
N ILE A 36 0.63 0.92 -5.42
CA ILE A 36 0.97 0.45 -4.07
C ILE A 36 -0.28 0.36 -3.19
N ASN A 37 -1.14 1.37 -3.24
CA ASN A 37 -2.37 1.38 -2.45
C ASN A 37 -3.36 0.32 -2.93
N ILE A 38 -3.48 0.09 -4.24
CA ILE A 38 -4.28 -1.02 -4.77
C ILE A 38 -3.81 -2.36 -4.15
N GLY A 39 -2.52 -2.66 -4.18
CA GLY A 39 -1.98 -3.88 -3.56
C GLY A 39 -2.29 -3.96 -2.05
N ALA A 40 -2.09 -2.87 -1.32
CA ALA A 40 -2.37 -2.78 0.11
C ALA A 40 -3.86 -2.95 0.45
N MET A 41 -4.76 -2.58 -0.46
CA MET A 41 -6.21 -2.76 -0.29
C MET A 41 -6.62 -4.24 -0.37
N PHE A 42 -6.02 -5.01 -1.27
CA PHE A 42 -6.36 -6.43 -1.46
C PHE A 42 -5.64 -7.38 -0.50
N ALA A 43 -4.46 -7.00 0.00
CA ALA A 43 -3.62 -7.89 0.81
C ALA A 43 -4.32 -8.45 2.07
N PRO A 44 -5.07 -7.66 2.88
CA PRO A 44 -5.75 -8.19 4.05
C PRO A 44 -6.83 -9.21 3.70
N THR A 45 -7.62 -8.94 2.66
CA THR A 45 -8.66 -9.87 2.19
C THR A 45 -8.03 -11.16 1.69
N ALA A 46 -6.92 -11.10 0.95
CA ALA A 46 -6.21 -12.28 0.46
C ALA A 46 -5.69 -13.14 1.63
N ALA A 47 -5.10 -12.51 2.65
CA ALA A 47 -4.60 -13.19 3.85
C ALA A 47 -5.73 -13.87 4.64
N ILE A 48 -6.82 -13.14 4.90
CA ILE A 48 -7.98 -13.67 5.63
C ILE A 48 -8.62 -14.84 4.87
N LYS A 49 -8.85 -14.69 3.55
CA LYS A 49 -9.50 -15.73 2.75
C LYS A 49 -8.65 -17.00 2.65
N ILE A 50 -7.32 -16.90 2.51
CA ILE A 50 -6.48 -18.10 2.45
C ILE A 50 -6.39 -18.79 3.82
N MET A 51 -6.35 -18.03 4.92
CA MET A 51 -6.38 -18.57 6.27
C MET A 51 -7.70 -19.32 6.53
N LYS A 52 -8.83 -18.68 6.20
CA LYS A 52 -10.16 -19.28 6.32
C LYS A 52 -10.29 -20.54 5.46
N TRP A 53 -9.83 -20.49 4.21
CA TRP A 53 -9.81 -21.66 3.33
C TRP A 53 -8.98 -22.80 3.92
N ALA A 54 -7.80 -22.51 4.50
CA ALA A 54 -6.96 -23.53 5.13
C ALA A 54 -7.66 -24.15 6.36
N GLN A 55 -8.26 -23.32 7.21
CA GLN A 55 -9.00 -23.79 8.39
C GLN A 55 -10.19 -24.67 7.99
N GLU A 56 -10.97 -24.27 7.00
CA GLU A 56 -12.17 -25.01 6.56
C GLU A 56 -11.84 -26.26 5.74
N SER A 57 -10.88 -26.17 4.82
CA SER A 57 -10.59 -27.25 3.86
C SER A 57 -9.57 -28.26 4.38
N LEU A 58 -8.62 -27.81 5.20
CA LEU A 58 -7.52 -28.63 5.72
C LEU A 58 -7.65 -28.90 7.23
N SER A 59 -8.67 -28.34 7.90
CA SER A 59 -8.89 -28.48 9.34
C SER A 59 -7.66 -28.10 10.19
N VAL A 60 -6.87 -27.13 9.71
CA VAL A 60 -5.69 -26.64 10.44
C VAL A 60 -6.10 -25.62 11.51
N SER A 61 -5.28 -25.52 12.55
CA SER A 61 -5.46 -24.55 13.62
C SER A 61 -5.35 -23.10 13.10
N VAL A 62 -5.84 -22.13 13.89
CA VAL A 62 -5.72 -20.70 13.53
C VAL A 62 -4.24 -20.31 13.47
N GLU A 63 -3.44 -20.84 14.37
CA GLU A 63 -2.00 -20.63 14.49
C GLU A 63 -1.27 -21.12 13.22
N ASP A 64 -1.60 -22.32 12.76
CA ASP A 64 -0.98 -22.89 11.56
C ASP A 64 -1.48 -22.22 10.27
N SER A 65 -2.70 -21.67 10.28
CA SER A 65 -3.26 -20.98 9.12
C SER A 65 -2.45 -19.74 8.72
N TYR A 66 -1.72 -19.11 9.65
CA TYR A 66 -0.83 -17.97 9.34
C TYR A 66 0.27 -18.34 8.34
N HIS A 67 0.73 -19.59 8.30
CA HIS A 67 1.70 -20.04 7.32
C HIS A 67 1.18 -19.92 5.88
N PHE A 68 -0.12 -20.09 5.67
CA PHE A 68 -0.74 -19.91 4.35
C PHE A 68 -0.82 -18.45 3.94
N ALA A 69 -1.09 -17.53 4.87
CA ALA A 69 -1.00 -16.10 4.60
C ALA A 69 0.43 -15.69 4.22
N PHE A 70 1.44 -16.18 4.94
CA PHE A 70 2.85 -15.96 4.59
C PHE A 70 3.22 -16.60 3.25
N ALA A 71 2.68 -17.77 2.90
CA ALA A 71 2.90 -18.40 1.61
C ALA A 71 2.36 -17.54 0.46
N VAL A 72 1.17 -16.94 0.61
CA VAL A 72 0.63 -15.98 -0.37
C VAL A 72 1.53 -14.76 -0.51
N ALA A 73 2.06 -14.22 0.59
CA ALA A 73 3.02 -13.12 0.55
C ALA A 73 4.30 -13.51 -0.22
N CYS A 74 4.86 -14.69 0.05
CA CYS A 74 6.03 -15.21 -0.67
C CYS A 74 5.74 -15.41 -2.17
N ALA A 75 4.59 -16.00 -2.52
CA ALA A 75 4.17 -16.18 -3.90
C ALA A 75 4.03 -14.85 -4.63
N SER A 76 3.48 -13.82 -3.96
CA SER A 76 3.35 -12.47 -4.52
C SER A 76 4.71 -11.82 -4.80
N LEU A 77 5.71 -12.06 -3.94
CA LEU A 77 7.07 -11.58 -4.15
C LEU A 77 7.72 -12.26 -5.35
N ILE A 78 7.57 -13.59 -5.48
CA ILE A 78 8.08 -14.34 -6.62
C ILE A 78 7.44 -13.83 -7.92
N LEU A 79 6.13 -13.64 -7.92
CA LEU A 79 5.41 -13.07 -9.06
C LEU A 79 5.90 -11.66 -9.39
N SER A 80 6.12 -10.80 -8.38
CA SER A 80 6.67 -9.45 -8.58
C SER A 80 8.06 -9.49 -9.21
N ILE A 81 8.91 -10.43 -8.81
CA ILE A 81 10.25 -10.61 -9.38
C ILE A 81 10.15 -11.12 -10.82
N ALA A 82 9.23 -12.05 -11.10
CA ALA A 82 8.99 -12.54 -12.45
C ALA A 82 8.50 -11.43 -13.39
N ILE A 83 7.55 -10.60 -12.94
CA ILE A 83 7.07 -9.42 -13.68
C ILE A 83 8.24 -8.45 -13.93
N TYR A 84 9.04 -8.15 -12.91
CA TYR A 84 10.22 -7.30 -13.07
C TYR A 84 11.10 -7.82 -14.21
N TYR A 85 11.58 -9.07 -14.14
CA TYR A 85 12.46 -9.59 -15.19
C TYR A 85 11.80 -9.71 -16.57
N ALA A 86 10.53 -10.12 -16.64
CA ALA A 86 9.79 -10.24 -17.89
C ALA A 86 9.63 -8.88 -18.59
N PHE A 87 9.41 -7.80 -17.84
CA PHE A 87 9.24 -6.44 -18.36
C PHE A 87 10.53 -5.62 -18.38
N SER A 88 11.69 -6.24 -18.09
CA SER A 88 12.98 -5.56 -18.03
C SER A 88 13.35 -4.80 -19.30
N PHE A 89 12.83 -5.21 -20.47
CA PHE A 89 13.02 -4.49 -21.73
C PHE A 89 12.44 -3.07 -21.72
N THR A 90 11.41 -2.80 -20.91
CA THR A 90 10.73 -1.49 -20.86
C THR A 90 11.53 -0.42 -20.12
N TYR A 91 12.40 -0.82 -19.18
CA TYR A 91 13.15 0.11 -18.31
C TYR A 91 14.66 -0.14 -18.30
N LYS A 92 15.18 -1.00 -19.18
CA LYS A 92 16.63 -1.30 -19.27
C LYS A 92 17.50 -0.06 -19.49
N HIS A 93 16.99 0.96 -20.18
CA HIS A 93 17.67 2.23 -20.42
C HIS A 93 17.92 3.01 -19.12
N VAL A 94 17.04 2.87 -18.12
CA VAL A 94 17.19 3.48 -16.78
C VAL A 94 18.28 2.77 -15.97
N LEU A 95 18.40 1.45 -16.10
CA LEU A 95 19.43 0.67 -15.40
C LEU A 95 20.85 1.01 -15.88
N ALA A 96 21.01 1.36 -17.16
CA ALA A 96 22.31 1.78 -17.70
C ALA A 96 22.78 3.15 -17.18
N SER A 97 21.85 4.02 -16.75
CA SER A 97 22.15 5.30 -16.10
C SER A 97 22.76 5.12 -14.70
N GLU A 98 22.45 4.03 -13.98
CA GLU A 98 23.06 3.74 -12.67
C GLU A 98 24.56 3.58 -12.72
N THR A 99 25.08 2.99 -13.79
CA THR A 99 26.51 2.76 -13.96
C THR A 99 27.25 4.10 -14.18
N LYS A 100 26.63 5.06 -14.89
CA LYS A 100 27.21 6.38 -15.12
C LYS A 100 27.18 7.29 -13.87
N SER A 101 26.14 7.21 -13.04
CA SER A 101 26.07 8.00 -11.80
C SER A 101 26.94 7.47 -10.66
N LYS A 102 27.45 6.23 -10.76
CA LYS A 102 28.38 5.68 -9.77
C LYS A 102 29.81 6.21 -9.89
N ASP A 103 30.20 6.72 -11.05
CA ASP A 103 31.55 7.27 -11.28
C ASP A 103 31.77 8.68 -10.70
N ASP A 104 30.71 9.36 -10.24
CA ASP A 104 30.78 10.78 -9.85
C ASP A 104 30.69 11.02 -8.33
N LYS A 105 31.14 10.04 -7.52
CA LYS A 105 31.31 10.22 -6.07
C LYS A 105 32.72 9.87 -5.61
N THR A 106 33.68 10.68 -6.04
CA THR A 106 34.97 10.78 -5.34
C THR A 106 35.21 12.22 -4.92
N SER A 107 34.64 12.57 -3.78
CA SER A 107 35.20 13.61 -2.92
C SER A 107 34.94 13.18 -1.50
N ALA A 108 35.85 12.36 -0.99
CA ALA A 108 36.03 12.17 0.43
C ALA A 108 36.36 13.55 1.00
N LYS A 109 35.37 14.20 1.61
CA LYS A 109 35.63 15.36 2.47
C LYS A 109 36.58 14.88 3.56
N GLU A 110 37.76 15.48 3.62
CA GLU A 110 38.67 15.36 4.75
C GLU A 110 37.87 15.60 6.04
N THR A 111 37.72 14.54 6.82
CA THR A 111 37.18 14.63 8.16
C THR A 111 38.27 15.26 9.02
N ASN A 112 38.09 16.52 9.40
CA ASN A 112 38.81 17.10 10.54
C ASN A 112 38.68 16.12 11.71
N GLU A 113 39.80 15.52 12.13
CA GLU A 113 39.82 14.64 13.28
C GLU A 113 39.44 15.45 14.52
N LEU A 114 38.30 15.10 15.11
CA LEU A 114 37.74 15.77 16.27
C LEU A 114 38.67 15.60 17.48
N SER A 115 38.79 16.64 18.29
CA SER A 115 39.51 16.56 19.56
C SER A 115 38.90 15.48 20.47
N LYS A 116 39.72 14.81 21.29
CA LYS A 116 39.26 13.78 22.24
C LYS A 116 38.18 14.31 23.21
N ALA A 117 38.20 15.60 23.52
CA ALA A 117 37.19 16.25 24.36
C ALA A 117 35.84 16.40 23.64
N GLU A 118 35.86 16.91 22.40
CA GLU A 118 34.65 17.04 21.55
C GLU A 118 34.04 15.67 21.24
N THR A 119 34.89 14.65 21.06
CA THR A 119 34.47 13.27 20.84
C THR A 119 33.73 12.73 22.08
N LYS A 120 34.25 12.99 23.29
CA LYS A 120 33.62 12.56 24.54
C LYS A 120 32.26 13.25 24.76
N GLU A 121 32.17 14.55 24.52
CA GLU A 121 30.91 15.30 24.64
C GLU A 121 29.86 14.79 23.65
N ARG A 122 30.25 14.56 22.38
CA ARG A 122 29.36 13.98 21.37
C ARG A 122 28.91 12.57 21.72
N ILE A 123 29.79 11.74 22.29
CA ILE A 123 29.42 10.39 22.77
C ILE A 123 28.42 10.49 23.92
N ILE A 124 28.62 11.40 24.88
CA ILE A 124 27.67 11.62 25.99
C ILE A 124 26.31 12.07 25.45
N CYS A 125 26.28 13.06 24.56
CA CYS A 125 25.05 13.50 23.89
C CYS A 125 24.38 12.36 23.12
N LEU A 126 25.16 11.55 22.39
CA LEU A 126 24.66 10.39 21.65
C LEU A 126 24.04 9.35 22.59
N CYS A 127 24.68 9.05 23.71
CA CYS A 127 24.16 8.14 24.74
C CYS A 127 22.86 8.67 25.35
N LEU A 128 22.75 9.98 25.61
CA LEU A 128 21.52 10.60 26.12
C LEU A 128 20.38 10.53 25.09
N VAL A 129 20.67 10.82 23.82
CA VAL A 129 19.70 10.66 22.73
C VAL A 129 19.26 9.19 22.62
N PHE A 130 20.20 8.24 22.65
CA PHE A 130 19.87 6.82 22.63
C PHE A 130 19.02 6.39 23.82
N ALA A 131 19.29 6.90 25.03
CA ALA A 131 18.48 6.58 26.20
C ALA A 131 17.01 6.96 25.98
N VAL A 132 16.74 8.18 25.51
CA VAL A 132 15.37 8.64 25.21
C VAL A 132 14.75 7.81 24.07
N VAL A 133 15.52 7.54 23.02
CA VAL A 133 15.10 6.75 21.85
C VAL A 133 14.74 5.31 22.24
N ILE A 134 15.47 4.69 23.16
CA ILE A 134 15.18 3.33 23.67
C ILE A 134 13.82 3.31 24.35
N PHE A 135 13.52 4.25 25.26
CA PHE A 135 12.22 4.28 25.94
C PHE A 135 11.08 4.56 24.96
N PHE A 136 11.29 5.46 23.99
CA PHE A 136 10.33 5.70 22.92
C PHE A 136 10.04 4.43 22.11
N TRP A 137 11.08 3.74 21.61
CA TRP A 137 10.90 2.53 20.81
C TRP A 137 10.38 1.35 21.62
N MET A 138 10.71 1.26 22.91
CA MET A 138 10.17 0.24 23.81
C MET A 138 8.65 0.37 23.92
N ALA A 139 8.15 1.57 24.24
CA ALA A 139 6.70 1.84 24.28
C ALA A 139 6.05 1.64 22.90
N PHE A 140 6.70 2.13 21.84
CA PHE A 140 6.20 1.98 20.47
C PHE A 140 6.07 0.51 20.03
N HIS A 141 7.05 -0.35 20.34
CA HIS A 141 6.97 -1.78 20.02
C HIS A 141 5.91 -2.50 20.85
N GLN A 142 5.75 -2.11 22.12
CA GLN A 142 4.75 -2.72 23.00
C GLN A 142 3.31 -2.39 22.59
N ASN A 143 3.09 -1.25 21.90
CA ASN A 143 1.80 -0.92 21.29
C ASN A 143 1.35 -1.99 20.29
N GLY A 144 2.28 -2.62 19.57
CA GLY A 144 1.94 -3.65 18.57
C GLY A 144 1.19 -4.85 19.18
N ASN A 145 1.61 -5.32 20.34
CA ASN A 145 0.94 -6.44 21.03
C ASN A 145 -0.28 -5.97 21.83
N THR A 146 -0.12 -4.87 22.58
CA THR A 146 -1.17 -4.36 23.48
C THR A 146 -2.42 -3.93 22.72
N LEU A 147 -2.28 -3.19 21.62
CA LEU A 147 -3.42 -2.77 20.80
C LEU A 147 -4.08 -3.95 20.10
N THR A 148 -3.30 -4.96 19.68
CA THR A 148 -3.83 -6.17 19.05
C THR A 148 -4.65 -7.00 20.05
N LEU A 149 -4.14 -7.20 21.27
CA LEU A 149 -4.87 -7.90 22.33
C LEU A 149 -6.10 -7.10 22.78
N PHE A 150 -5.96 -5.78 22.97
CA PHE A 150 -7.09 -4.90 23.27
C PHE A 150 -8.17 -5.00 22.19
N ALA A 151 -7.77 -4.95 20.91
CA ALA A 151 -8.72 -5.06 19.80
C ALA A 151 -9.41 -6.44 19.78
N ARG A 152 -8.70 -7.52 20.13
CA ARG A 152 -9.28 -8.86 20.23
C ARG A 152 -10.29 -8.98 21.37
N ASP A 153 -10.04 -8.34 22.51
CA ASP A 153 -10.77 -8.57 23.76
C ASP A 153 -11.89 -7.55 23.99
N TYR A 154 -11.75 -6.32 23.48
CA TYR A 154 -12.65 -5.19 23.79
C TYR A 154 -13.35 -4.57 22.56
N THR A 155 -13.21 -5.14 21.37
CA THR A 155 -13.91 -4.65 20.17
C THR A 155 -14.97 -5.63 19.71
N GLN A 156 -16.09 -5.11 19.20
CA GLN A 156 -17.06 -5.95 18.51
C GLN A 156 -16.45 -6.46 17.20
N LYS A 157 -16.46 -7.78 17.03
CA LYS A 157 -15.94 -8.49 15.85
C LYS A 157 -17.02 -8.82 14.85
N THR A 158 -18.21 -8.27 15.02
CA THR A 158 -19.35 -8.49 14.13
C THR A 158 -19.91 -7.15 13.70
N SER A 159 -20.39 -7.08 12.47
CA SER A 159 -21.04 -5.91 11.90
C SER A 159 -22.32 -6.34 11.21
N GLU A 160 -23.40 -5.59 11.42
CA GLU A 160 -24.71 -5.83 10.80
C GLU A 160 -25.16 -4.63 9.96
N GLY A 161 -25.91 -4.92 8.88
CA GLY A 161 -26.52 -3.92 8.02
C GLY A 161 -25.54 -3.27 7.03
N LEU A 162 -25.81 -2.01 6.68
CA LEU A 162 -25.09 -1.31 5.60
C LEU A 162 -23.58 -1.15 5.89
N GLN A 163 -23.20 -0.98 7.15
CA GLN A 163 -21.80 -0.84 7.56
C GLN A 163 -20.96 -2.08 7.24
N SER A 164 -21.55 -3.28 7.23
CA SER A 164 -20.85 -4.53 6.89
C SER A 164 -20.32 -4.52 5.46
N MET A 165 -20.97 -3.75 4.57
CA MET A 165 -20.56 -3.63 3.17
C MET A 165 -19.15 -3.04 3.03
N ALA A 166 -18.72 -2.20 3.97
CA ALA A 166 -17.40 -1.56 3.92
C ALA A 166 -16.24 -2.53 4.16
N PHE A 167 -16.51 -3.69 4.76
CA PHE A 167 -15.47 -4.69 5.06
C PHE A 167 -15.22 -5.66 3.90
N ASP A 168 -15.99 -5.60 2.80
CA ASP A 168 -15.73 -6.37 1.59
C ASP A 168 -14.97 -5.53 0.55
N VAL A 169 -13.76 -5.97 0.20
CA VAL A 169 -12.93 -5.28 -0.80
C VAL A 169 -13.61 -5.12 -2.16
N THR A 170 -14.50 -6.03 -2.56
CA THR A 170 -15.22 -5.93 -3.83
C THR A 170 -16.24 -4.79 -3.82
N ASN A 171 -16.86 -4.55 -2.68
CA ASN A 171 -17.75 -3.40 -2.49
C ASN A 171 -16.93 -2.09 -2.51
N LEU A 172 -15.75 -2.08 -1.88
CA LEU A 172 -14.85 -0.93 -1.93
C LEU A 172 -14.40 -0.60 -3.36
N VAL A 173 -14.11 -1.61 -4.17
CA VAL A 173 -13.82 -1.44 -5.61
C VAL A 173 -15.02 -0.87 -6.36
N ALA A 174 -16.23 -1.35 -6.09
CA ALA A 174 -17.44 -0.78 -6.69
C ALA A 174 -17.63 0.70 -6.29
N CYS A 175 -17.37 1.06 -5.03
CA CYS A 175 -17.35 2.46 -4.59
C CYS A 175 -16.31 3.28 -5.34
N ILE A 176 -15.10 2.75 -5.57
CA ILE A 176 -14.07 3.43 -6.38
C ILE A 176 -14.57 3.66 -7.82
N PHE A 177 -15.25 2.68 -8.43
CA PHE A 177 -15.85 2.86 -9.76
C PHE A 177 -16.94 3.92 -9.78
N VAL A 178 -17.76 4.04 -8.72
CA VAL A 178 -18.71 5.15 -8.59
C VAL A 178 -17.97 6.48 -8.55
N VAL A 179 -16.92 6.61 -7.74
CA VAL A 179 -16.13 7.85 -7.65
C VAL A 179 -15.52 8.21 -9.00
N TYR A 180 -14.83 7.27 -9.65
CA TYR A 180 -14.23 7.49 -10.97
C TYR A 180 -15.28 7.80 -12.05
N GLY A 181 -16.44 7.14 -11.97
CA GLY A 181 -17.59 7.43 -12.81
C GLY A 181 -18.08 8.87 -12.64
N CYS A 182 -18.22 9.35 -11.40
CA CYS A 182 -18.59 10.74 -11.10
C CYS A 182 -17.57 11.75 -11.66
N PHE A 183 -16.27 11.49 -11.48
CA PHE A 183 -15.22 12.33 -12.09
C PHE A 183 -15.29 12.31 -13.62
N GLY A 184 -15.47 11.14 -14.22
CA GLY A 184 -15.63 11.01 -15.67
C GLY A 184 -16.86 11.76 -16.19
N LEU A 185 -17.98 11.71 -15.48
CA LEU A 185 -19.20 12.42 -15.84
C LEU A 185 -19.01 13.94 -15.78
N ALA A 186 -18.32 14.43 -14.75
CA ALA A 186 -18.04 15.85 -14.54
C ALA A 186 -17.01 16.41 -15.55
N GLN A 187 -15.97 15.63 -15.87
CA GLN A 187 -14.87 16.08 -16.73
C GLN A 187 -15.13 15.85 -18.23
N SER A 188 -16.05 14.95 -18.59
CA SER A 188 -16.28 14.60 -20.00
C SER A 188 -17.03 15.69 -20.77
N LYS A 189 -16.46 16.10 -21.91
CA LYS A 189 -17.06 17.07 -22.84
C LYS A 189 -17.93 16.42 -23.92
N THR A 190 -17.93 15.08 -24.02
CA THR A 190 -18.65 14.35 -25.08
C THR A 190 -19.85 13.59 -24.52
N GLY A 191 -20.94 13.51 -25.29
CA GLY A 191 -22.11 12.72 -24.91
C GLY A 191 -21.79 11.23 -24.71
N LYS A 192 -20.89 10.67 -25.54
CA LYS A 192 -20.41 9.29 -25.40
C LYS A 192 -19.67 9.06 -24.08
N GLY A 193 -18.76 9.97 -23.70
CA GLY A 193 -18.02 9.85 -22.46
C GLY A 193 -18.92 9.95 -21.23
N LYS A 194 -19.88 10.88 -21.24
CA LYS A 194 -20.92 10.96 -20.19
C LYS A 194 -21.77 9.69 -20.10
N GLY A 195 -22.13 9.10 -21.24
CA GLY A 195 -22.87 7.84 -21.29
C GLY A 195 -22.11 6.67 -20.68
N ILE A 196 -20.80 6.55 -20.96
CA ILE A 196 -19.94 5.52 -20.37
C ILE A 196 -19.83 5.71 -18.85
N SER A 197 -19.56 6.93 -18.39
CA SER A 197 -19.48 7.24 -16.97
C SER A 197 -20.77 6.92 -16.22
N LEU A 198 -21.93 7.26 -16.79
CA LEU A 198 -23.22 6.90 -16.21
C LEU A 198 -23.44 5.39 -16.17
N GLY A 199 -23.07 4.67 -17.23
CA GLY A 199 -23.14 3.22 -17.28
C GLY A 199 -22.29 2.55 -16.18
N VAL A 200 -21.06 3.04 -15.95
CA VAL A 200 -20.20 2.56 -14.86
C VAL A 200 -20.82 2.80 -13.49
N ILE A 201 -21.37 3.99 -13.25
CA ILE A 201 -22.04 4.33 -11.98
C ILE A 201 -23.23 3.38 -11.74
N VAL A 202 -24.10 3.22 -12.73
CA VAL A 202 -25.29 2.36 -12.61
C VAL A 202 -24.90 0.91 -12.37
N ALA A 203 -23.91 0.39 -13.09
CA ALA A 203 -23.44 -0.98 -12.90
C ALA A 203 -22.84 -1.19 -11.50
N ALA A 204 -22.03 -0.25 -11.01
CA ALA A 204 -21.44 -0.34 -9.68
C ALA A 204 -22.49 -0.24 -8.56
N ILE A 205 -23.48 0.65 -8.70
CA ILE A 205 -24.59 0.77 -7.74
C ILE A 205 -25.47 -0.49 -7.78
N ALA A 206 -25.78 -1.03 -8.96
CA ALA A 206 -26.54 -2.28 -9.08
C ALA A 206 -25.81 -3.45 -8.41
N PHE A 207 -24.49 -3.54 -8.59
CA PHE A 207 -23.65 -4.53 -7.90
C PHE A 207 -23.71 -4.35 -6.37
N LEU A 208 -23.57 -3.13 -5.86
CA LEU A 208 -23.66 -2.85 -4.43
C LEU A 208 -25.06 -3.18 -3.86
N PHE A 209 -26.12 -2.86 -4.61
CA PHE A 209 -27.48 -3.19 -4.23
C PHE A 209 -27.72 -4.70 -4.19
N TYR A 210 -27.19 -5.43 -5.19
CA TYR A 210 -27.21 -6.89 -5.19
C TYR A 210 -26.48 -7.47 -3.98
N LYS A 211 -25.28 -6.97 -3.68
CA LYS A 211 -24.48 -7.41 -2.53
C LYS A 211 -25.16 -7.11 -1.20
N TYR A 212 -25.80 -5.95 -1.06
CA TYR A 212 -26.57 -5.59 0.13
C TYR A 212 -27.85 -6.43 0.29
N SER A 213 -28.56 -6.70 -0.81
CA SER A 213 -29.78 -7.51 -0.78
C SER A 213 -29.54 -8.98 -0.44
N ASN A 214 -28.32 -9.48 -0.67
CA ASN A 214 -27.88 -10.83 -0.30
C ASN A 214 -27.06 -10.85 1.00
N LEU A 215 -27.04 -9.74 1.75
CA LEU A 215 -26.35 -9.68 3.03
C LEU A 215 -27.24 -10.31 4.10
N GLU A 216 -26.88 -11.52 4.55
CA GLU A 216 -27.60 -12.22 5.60
C GLU A 216 -26.85 -12.12 6.93
N GLY A 217 -27.53 -11.59 7.96
CA GLY A 217 -27.07 -11.61 9.34
C GLY A 217 -25.82 -10.78 9.65
N ALA A 218 -25.11 -11.20 10.69
CA ALA A 218 -23.89 -10.58 11.16
C ALA A 218 -22.68 -11.05 10.34
N VAL A 219 -21.86 -10.10 9.90
CA VAL A 219 -20.58 -10.38 9.22
C VAL A 219 -19.45 -10.30 10.24
N ASP A 220 -18.64 -11.35 10.29
CA ASP A 220 -17.41 -11.35 11.09
C ASP A 220 -16.38 -10.37 10.50
N VAL A 221 -15.85 -9.51 11.36
CA VAL A 221 -14.87 -8.48 11.05
C VAL A 221 -13.58 -8.78 11.79
N GLU A 222 -12.54 -9.12 11.03
CA GLU A 222 -11.22 -9.38 11.56
C GLU A 222 -10.34 -8.11 11.56
N ALA A 223 -9.50 -7.93 12.57
CA ALA A 223 -8.64 -6.75 12.70
C ALA A 223 -7.81 -6.40 11.42
N PRO A 224 -7.24 -7.36 10.66
CA PRO A 224 -6.49 -7.02 9.45
C PRO A 224 -7.33 -6.32 8.38
N ILE A 225 -8.64 -6.58 8.31
CA ILE A 225 -9.50 -6.04 7.24
C ILE A 225 -9.58 -4.51 7.27
N PHE A 226 -9.40 -3.90 8.45
CA PHE A 226 -9.37 -2.43 8.60
C PHE A 226 -8.21 -1.78 7.84
N GLN A 227 -7.13 -2.52 7.55
CA GLN A 227 -5.98 -2.00 6.81
C GLN A 227 -6.30 -1.62 5.36
N GLN A 228 -7.43 -2.08 4.82
CA GLN A 228 -7.84 -1.76 3.45
C GLN A 228 -8.44 -0.35 3.30
N PHE A 229 -8.86 0.31 4.39
CA PHE A 229 -9.56 1.60 4.31
C PHE A 229 -8.66 2.74 3.85
N ASN A 230 -7.49 2.90 4.48
CA ASN A 230 -6.53 3.94 4.09
C ASN A 230 -6.16 3.85 2.60
N PRO A 231 -5.72 2.70 2.07
CA PRO A 231 -5.42 2.58 0.64
C PRO A 231 -6.65 2.76 -0.24
N CYS A 232 -7.84 2.31 0.18
CA CYS A 232 -9.09 2.56 -0.54
C CYS A 232 -9.34 4.06 -0.75
N TYR A 233 -9.19 4.89 0.29
CA TYR A 233 -9.34 6.33 0.17
C TYR A 233 -8.29 6.95 -0.76
N VAL A 234 -7.03 6.52 -0.67
CA VAL A 234 -5.97 7.03 -1.55
C VAL A 234 -6.29 6.70 -3.02
N VAL A 235 -6.72 5.47 -3.31
CA VAL A 235 -7.11 5.08 -4.67
C VAL A 235 -8.34 5.85 -5.13
N ALA A 236 -9.41 5.91 -4.32
CA ALA A 236 -10.64 6.61 -4.66
C ALA A 236 -10.41 8.10 -4.97
N LEU A 237 -9.50 8.75 -4.24
CA LEU A 237 -9.20 10.18 -4.37
C LEU A 237 -8.07 10.50 -5.36
N THR A 238 -7.45 9.50 -5.99
CA THR A 238 -6.39 9.72 -6.98
C THR A 238 -6.84 10.64 -8.13
N PRO A 239 -8.08 10.58 -8.66
CA PRO A 239 -8.55 11.52 -9.67
C PRO A 239 -8.55 12.98 -9.18
N VAL A 240 -8.78 13.22 -7.89
CA VAL A 240 -8.71 14.57 -7.30
C VAL A 240 -7.28 15.06 -7.30
N SER A 241 -6.35 14.24 -6.79
CA SER A 241 -4.94 14.62 -6.66
C SER A 241 -4.24 14.81 -8.01
N VAL A 242 -4.71 14.14 -9.06
CA VAL A 242 -4.16 14.27 -10.43
C VAL A 242 -4.82 15.40 -11.22
N ALA A 243 -6.04 15.81 -10.85
CA ALA A 243 -6.76 16.90 -11.51
C ALA A 243 -6.46 18.29 -10.94
N LEU A 244 -5.97 18.38 -9.70
CA LEU A 244 -5.43 19.59 -9.07
C LEU A 244 -4.00 19.88 -9.58
#